data_AF-A0A941THW9-F1
#
_entry.id   AF-A0A941THW9-F1
#
_cell.length_a   1.000
_cell.length_b   1.000
_cell.length_c   1.000
_cell.angle_alpha   90.00
_cell.angle_beta   90.00
_cell.angle_gamma   90.00
#
_symmetry.space_group_name_H-M   'P 1'
#
loop_
_entity.id
_entity.type
_entity.pdbx_description
1 polymer ?
#
loop_
_entity_poly.entity_id
_entity_poly.type
_entity_poly.pdbx_seq_one_letter_code
_entity_poly.pdbx_strand_id
1 'polypeptide(L)'
;MKRFVGPARTALKSAMLKPATLVLGLAILLPGCAADCGATAKKLATLRRGMSYDETAGIMGCPGNLMTPATPGAAYAAFEWDGPESLVFNRTRIDFLDGKLLSYTTEQRGAL
;
A
#
# COMPACT_ATOMS: atom_id res chain seq x y z
N MET A 1 32.11 -35.03 50.53
CA MET A 1 32.06 -36.35 49.86
C MET A 1 30.63 -36.63 49.39
N LYS A 2 30.46 -37.04 48.11
CA LYS A 2 29.35 -37.80 47.47
C LYS A 2 27.91 -37.21 47.57
N ARG A 3 27.36 -36.51 46.54
CA ARG A 3 26.64 -36.97 45.30
C ARG A 3 25.52 -37.99 45.52
N PHE A 4 24.30 -37.67 45.04
CA PHE A 4 23.27 -38.46 44.32
C PHE A 4 21.99 -37.58 44.29
N VAL A 5 21.53 -36.93 43.21
CA VAL A 5 21.04 -37.30 41.85
C VAL A 5 19.77 -38.20 41.84
N GLY A 6 18.62 -37.54 41.61
CA GLY A 6 17.47 -37.97 40.80
C GLY A 6 16.26 -38.61 41.51
N PRO A 7 15.06 -38.71 40.88
CA PRO A 7 14.65 -38.17 39.58
C PRO A 7 13.29 -37.40 39.58
N ALA A 8 13.04 -36.78 38.43
CA ALA A 8 11.85 -36.06 38.01
C ALA A 8 10.54 -36.86 38.09
N ARG A 9 9.44 -36.16 38.42
CA ARG A 9 8.09 -36.53 37.97
C ARG A 9 7.35 -35.30 37.45
N THR A 10 7.26 -35.31 36.14
CA THR A 10 6.35 -34.63 35.22
C THR A 10 4.98 -34.34 35.83
N ALA A 11 4.59 -33.06 35.86
CA ALA A 11 3.19 -32.67 35.95
C ALA A 11 2.93 -31.61 34.87
N LEU A 12 2.60 -32.11 33.68
CA LEU A 12 2.06 -31.33 32.57
C LEU A 12 0.69 -30.78 33.04
N LYS A 13 0.67 -29.54 33.53
CA LYS A 13 -0.60 -28.87 33.85
C LYS A 13 -1.25 -28.46 32.54
N SER A 14 -2.30 -29.20 32.20
CA SER A 14 -3.20 -28.99 31.07
C SER A 14 -3.56 -27.52 30.91
N ALA A 15 -3.24 -26.97 29.75
CA ALA A 15 -3.67 -25.65 29.34
C ALA A 15 -5.21 -25.63 29.26
N MET A 16 -5.85 -24.92 30.20
CA MET A 16 -7.25 -24.52 30.06
C MET A 16 -7.34 -23.54 28.89
N LEU A 17 -7.77 -24.06 27.75
CA LEU A 17 -8.15 -23.31 26.57
C LEU A 17 -9.35 -22.44 26.95
N LYS A 18 -9.11 -21.15 27.19
CA LYS A 18 -10.18 -20.16 27.36
C LYS A 18 -10.99 -20.10 26.06
N PRO A 19 -12.33 -20.14 26.10
CA PRO A 19 -13.15 -20.03 24.91
C PRO A 19 -12.89 -18.67 24.27
N ALA A 20 -12.34 -18.69 23.07
CA ALA A 20 -12.19 -17.51 22.23
C ALA A 20 -13.60 -17.04 21.86
N THR A 21 -14.08 -16.01 22.55
CA THR A 21 -15.28 -15.27 22.17
C THR A 21 -15.01 -14.62 20.82
N LEU A 22 -15.45 -15.31 19.76
CA LEU A 22 -15.35 -14.86 18.38
C LEU A 22 -16.35 -13.69 18.23
N VAL A 23 -15.88 -12.47 18.49
CA VAL A 23 -16.64 -11.26 18.16
C VAL A 23 -16.66 -11.18 16.64
N LEU A 24 -17.78 -11.61 16.06
CA LEU A 24 -18.11 -11.47 14.65
C LEU A 24 -18.25 -9.96 14.38
N GLY A 25 -17.15 -9.29 14.08
CA GLY A 25 -17.16 -7.90 13.66
C GLY A 25 -17.92 -7.81 12.35
N LEU A 26 -19.11 -7.20 12.38
CA LEU A 26 -19.78 -6.70 11.19
C LEU A 26 -18.82 -5.72 10.51
N ALA A 27 -18.12 -6.18 9.48
CA ALA A 27 -17.51 -5.29 8.51
C ALA A 27 -18.66 -4.60 7.78
N ILE A 28 -19.02 -3.41 8.26
CA ILE A 28 -19.89 -2.49 7.54
C ILE A 28 -19.13 -2.17 6.26
N LEU A 29 -19.46 -2.86 5.17
CA LEU A 29 -19.13 -2.46 3.81
C LEU A 29 -19.91 -1.18 3.56
N LEU A 30 -19.38 -0.05 4.02
CA LEU A 30 -19.76 1.22 3.44
C LEU A 30 -19.47 1.06 1.94
N PRO A 31 -20.44 1.30 1.04
CA PRO A 31 -20.15 1.52 -0.35
C PRO A 31 -19.34 2.82 -0.38
N GLY A 32 -18.02 2.68 -0.16
CA GLY A 32 -17.06 3.73 -0.43
C GLY A 32 -17.36 4.15 -1.86
N CYS A 33 -17.77 5.40 -2.00
CA CYS A 33 -18.10 6.03 -3.27
C CYS A 33 -17.09 5.56 -4.31
N ALA A 34 -17.56 5.20 -5.51
CA ALA A 34 -16.68 4.98 -6.64
C ALA A 34 -15.92 6.28 -6.90
N ALA A 35 -14.83 6.51 -6.17
CA ALA A 35 -13.85 7.51 -6.49
C ALA A 35 -13.25 7.01 -7.80
N ASP A 36 -13.49 7.74 -8.88
CA ASP A 36 -12.85 7.45 -10.17
C ASP A 36 -11.37 7.20 -9.90
N CYS A 37 -10.87 6.00 -10.16
CA CYS A 37 -9.46 5.69 -9.95
C CYS A 37 -8.66 6.28 -11.10
N GLY A 38 -7.55 6.94 -10.76
CA GLY A 38 -6.60 7.46 -11.75
C GLY A 38 -6.56 8.97 -11.85
N ALA A 39 -5.74 9.43 -12.78
CA ALA A 39 -5.45 10.84 -12.98
C ALA A 39 -6.56 11.53 -13.77
N THR A 40 -6.98 12.69 -13.26
CA THR A 40 -7.83 13.63 -13.99
C THR A 40 -7.15 15.00 -13.96
N ALA A 41 -7.48 15.89 -14.90
CA ALA A 41 -6.92 17.24 -14.91
C ALA A 41 -7.11 17.96 -13.56
N LYS A 42 -8.29 17.78 -12.92
CA LYS A 42 -8.60 18.34 -11.60
C LYS A 42 -7.69 17.77 -10.51
N LYS A 43 -7.47 16.46 -10.47
CA LYS A 43 -6.59 15.81 -9.47
C LYS A 43 -5.14 16.23 -9.67
N LEU A 44 -4.66 16.25 -10.91
CA LEU A 44 -3.29 16.67 -11.22
C LEU A 44 -3.03 18.12 -10.79
N ALA A 45 -4.01 19.02 -10.97
CA ALA A 45 -3.90 20.40 -10.50
C ALA A 45 -3.80 20.53 -8.96
N THR A 46 -4.21 19.51 -8.20
CA THR A 46 -4.06 19.50 -6.73
C THR A 46 -2.72 18.95 -6.25
N LEU A 47 -1.97 18.26 -7.12
CA LEU A 47 -0.67 17.70 -6.74
C LEU A 47 0.34 18.82 -6.51
N ARG A 48 1.19 18.62 -5.50
CA ARG A 48 2.27 19.53 -5.16
C ARG A 48 3.55 18.74 -4.97
N ARG A 49 4.66 19.32 -5.43
CA ARG A 49 6.00 18.79 -5.11
C ARG A 49 6.15 18.65 -3.60
N GLY A 50 6.76 17.55 -3.16
CA GLY A 50 6.94 17.24 -1.74
C GLY A 50 5.81 16.43 -1.10
N MET A 51 4.70 16.16 -1.81
CA MET A 51 3.66 15.25 -1.30
C MET A 51 4.20 13.83 -1.11
N SER A 52 3.71 13.11 -0.11
CA SER A 52 3.99 11.68 0.03
C SER A 52 3.25 10.86 -1.03
N TYR A 53 3.66 9.60 -1.16
CA TYR A 53 2.91 8.63 -1.96
C TYR A 53 1.48 8.46 -1.46
N ASP A 54 1.25 8.34 -0.14
CA ASP A 54 -0.09 8.13 0.43
C ASP A 54 -1.03 9.31 0.16
N GLU A 55 -0.52 10.54 0.26
CA GLU A 55 -1.27 11.76 -0.10
C GLU A 55 -1.64 11.74 -1.60
N THR A 56 -0.69 11.36 -2.45
CA THR A 56 -0.88 11.27 -3.90
C THR A 56 -1.89 10.18 -4.25
N ALA A 57 -1.77 8.99 -3.68
CA ALA A 57 -2.69 7.88 -3.89
C ALA A 57 -4.11 8.20 -3.39
N GLY A 58 -4.21 8.93 -2.27
CA GLY A 58 -5.49 9.46 -1.77
C GLY A 58 -6.17 10.42 -2.75
N ILE A 59 -5.41 11.33 -3.36
CA ILE A 59 -5.91 12.22 -4.42
C ILE A 59 -6.33 11.42 -5.67
N MET A 60 -5.55 10.40 -6.04
CA MET A 60 -5.84 9.55 -7.19
C MET A 60 -7.01 8.59 -6.95
N GLY A 61 -7.34 8.30 -5.70
CA GLY A 61 -8.39 7.36 -5.32
C GLY A 61 -7.97 5.89 -5.39
N CYS A 62 -6.70 5.60 -5.67
CA CYS A 62 -6.15 4.25 -5.80
C CYS A 62 -4.61 4.26 -5.77
N PRO A 63 -3.95 3.12 -5.46
CA PRO A 63 -2.50 3.05 -5.28
C PRO A 63 -1.66 3.23 -6.56
N GLY A 64 -2.25 3.06 -7.75
CA GLY A 64 -1.49 3.01 -8.99
C GLY A 64 -0.59 1.78 -9.09
N ASN A 65 0.20 1.69 -10.17
CA ASN A 65 1.07 0.57 -10.47
C ASN A 65 2.54 1.00 -10.32
N LEU A 66 3.34 0.24 -9.59
CA LEU A 66 4.78 0.52 -9.46
C LEU A 66 5.50 0.19 -10.79
N MET A 67 6.29 1.14 -11.29
CA MET A 67 7.06 1.03 -12.54
C MET A 67 8.55 0.77 -12.30
N THR A 68 9.07 1.15 -11.14
CA THR A 68 10.46 0.92 -10.76
C THR A 68 10.64 -0.43 -10.05
N PRO A 69 11.75 -1.14 -10.26
CA PRO A 69 12.04 -2.37 -9.51
C PRO A 69 12.17 -2.06 -8.01
N ALA A 70 11.52 -2.88 -7.16
CA ALA A 70 11.62 -2.78 -5.72
C ALA A 70 13.05 -3.13 -5.26
N THR A 71 13.89 -2.11 -5.09
CA THR A 71 15.27 -2.27 -4.65
C THR A 71 15.42 -1.72 -3.23
N PRO A 72 15.99 -2.48 -2.28
CA PRO A 72 16.24 -1.98 -0.93
C PRO A 72 17.08 -0.70 -0.95
N GLY A 73 16.60 0.36 -0.32
CA GLY A 73 17.30 1.65 -0.26
C GLY A 73 17.19 2.51 -1.53
N ALA A 74 16.35 2.14 -2.50
CA ALA A 74 16.07 3.02 -3.64
C ALA A 74 15.40 4.31 -3.15
N ALA A 75 16.09 5.44 -3.33
CA ALA A 75 15.53 6.77 -3.09
C ALA A 75 14.44 7.13 -4.10
N TYR A 76 14.51 6.56 -5.30
CA TYR A 76 13.61 6.87 -6.40
C TYR A 76 12.57 5.78 -6.63
N ALA A 77 11.32 6.19 -6.82
CA ALA A 77 10.23 5.31 -7.23
C ALA A 77 9.34 6.01 -8.28
N ALA A 78 8.88 5.26 -9.27
CA ALA A 78 7.89 5.76 -10.23
C ALA A 78 6.64 4.91 -10.18
N PHE A 79 5.48 5.56 -10.15
CA PHE A 79 4.16 4.93 -10.16
C PHE A 79 3.34 5.43 -11.35
N GLU A 80 2.51 4.55 -11.90
CA GLU A 80 1.64 4.81 -13.02
C GLU A 80 0.17 4.74 -12.60
N TRP A 81 -0.61 5.70 -13.05
CA TRP A 81 -2.07 5.68 -13.01
C TRP A 81 -2.61 5.78 -14.44
N ASP A 82 -3.86 5.37 -14.62
CA ASP A 82 -4.62 5.71 -15.81
C ASP A 82 -4.67 7.24 -15.98
N GLY A 83 -4.47 7.70 -17.21
CA GLY A 83 -4.35 9.12 -17.54
C GLY A 83 -5.71 9.81 -17.74
N PRO A 84 -5.73 11.15 -17.74
CA PRO A 84 -6.93 11.92 -18.06
C PRO A 84 -7.46 11.60 -19.46
N GLU A 85 -8.74 11.87 -19.69
CA GLU A 85 -9.48 11.72 -20.98
C GLU A 85 -9.68 10.26 -21.46
N SER A 86 -8.75 9.35 -21.18
CA SER A 86 -8.91 7.94 -21.52
C SER A 86 -8.11 7.03 -20.59
N LEU A 87 -8.81 6.12 -19.90
CA LEU A 87 -8.19 5.11 -19.05
C LEU A 87 -7.35 4.09 -19.84
N VAL A 88 -7.64 3.92 -21.13
CA VAL A 88 -7.01 2.91 -21.98
C VAL A 88 -5.85 3.49 -22.78
N PHE A 89 -5.98 4.74 -23.23
CA PHE A 89 -5.03 5.35 -24.15
C PHE A 89 -4.06 6.30 -23.48
N ASN A 90 -4.37 6.81 -22.29
CA ASN A 90 -3.49 7.72 -21.57
C ASN A 90 -3.00 7.09 -20.28
N ARG A 91 -1.77 7.43 -19.90
CA ARG A 91 -1.22 7.11 -18.59
C ARG A 91 -0.59 8.35 -17.99
N THR A 92 -0.62 8.42 -16.67
CA THR A 92 0.13 9.40 -15.91
C THR A 92 1.17 8.67 -15.08
N ARG A 93 2.44 8.99 -15.32
CA ARG A 93 3.56 8.58 -14.48
C ARG A 93 3.85 9.67 -13.46
N ILE A 94 4.04 9.29 -12.20
CA ILE A 94 4.48 10.18 -11.12
C ILE A 94 5.76 9.63 -10.54
N ASP A 95 6.73 10.51 -10.40
CA ASP A 95 8.07 10.22 -9.89
C ASP A 95 8.20 10.73 -8.46
N PHE A 96 8.77 9.90 -7.60
CA PHE A 96 9.09 10.19 -6.22
C PHE A 96 10.59 10.08 -5.99
N LEU A 97 11.14 11.01 -5.22
CA LEU A 97 12.51 10.99 -4.72
C LEU A 97 12.46 11.14 -3.19
N ASP A 98 13.12 10.25 -2.46
CA ASP A 98 13.09 10.16 -1.00
C ASP A 98 11.65 10.11 -0.44
N GLY A 99 10.76 9.40 -1.15
CA GLY A 99 9.34 9.28 -0.82
C GLY A 99 8.51 10.54 -1.04
N LYS A 100 9.05 11.52 -1.78
CA LYS A 100 8.43 12.83 -2.04
C LYS A 100 8.19 13.04 -3.53
N LEU A 101 7.00 13.50 -3.88
CA LEU A 101 6.61 13.79 -5.26
C LEU A 101 7.58 14.81 -5.86
N LEU A 102 8.23 14.41 -6.94
CA LEU A 102 9.20 15.21 -7.70
C LEU A 102 8.56 15.80 -8.96
N SER A 103 7.96 14.94 -9.78
CA SER A 103 7.38 15.29 -11.08
C SER A 103 6.25 14.35 -11.46
N TYR A 104 5.45 14.76 -12.44
CA TYR A 104 4.54 13.89 -13.15
C TYR A 104 4.53 14.22 -14.64
N THR A 105 4.24 13.21 -15.45
CA THR A 105 4.07 13.33 -16.90
C THR A 105 2.84 12.53 -17.32
N THR A 106 2.07 13.06 -18.27
CA THR A 106 0.96 12.34 -18.90
C THR A 106 1.30 12.10 -20.36
N GLU A 107 1.10 10.88 -20.84
CA GLU A 107 1.44 10.47 -22.19
C GLU A 107 0.46 9.43 -22.74
N GLN A 108 0.41 9.31 -24.07
CA GLN A 108 -0.35 8.25 -24.73
C GLN A 108 0.37 6.91 -24.61
N ARG A 109 -0.37 5.86 -24.29
CA ARG A 109 0.10 4.48 -24.33
C ARG A 109 0.35 4.07 -25.77
N GLY A 110 1.52 3.51 -26.05
CA GLY A 110 1.87 2.98 -27.37
C GLY A 110 2.31 4.02 -28.40
N ALA A 111 2.48 5.29 -28.02
CA ALA A 111 3.18 6.25 -28.85
C ALA A 111 4.69 5.92 -28.80
N LEU A 112 5.20 5.29 -29.86
CA LEU A 112 6.62 5.07 -30.16
C LEU A 112 6.98 5.82 -31.43
#